data_AF-A0A847H875-F1
#
_entry.id   AF-A0A847H875-F1
#
_cell.length_a   1.000
_cell.length_b   1.000
_cell.length_c   1.000
_cell.angle_alpha   90.00
_cell.angle_beta   90.00
_cell.angle_gamma   90.00
#
_symmetry.space_group_name_H-M   'P 1'
#
loop_
_entity.id
_entity.type
_entity.pdbx_description
1 polymer ?
#
loop_
_entity_poly.entity_id
_entity_poly.type
_entity_poly.pdbx_seq_one_letter_code
_entity_poly.pdbx_strand_id
1 'polypeptide(L)'
;SFLGTDSPFNEEKSCVKEWKSIDLLFQLTADEVSSQRSLFNTRQVDNTIIETYLFFSIELTKAEYNRTMLAQITREINKVFPMPVLIVFKHGESITLSVINRRLNKKDAQKDVLEKVTVIKDISITSPHRAHIEILFDLSFAELQRVHKFSNFVELHNAWQKTLDTKELNKRFYRDLSNWYFWALQEVHFPTTNWAADKSSLLQEADKVKEHNAKNLIRLLTRLLFVWFVKEKNLVPDELFDETYIKDNLLNGFEPIKKKGFDHKTLGSKYYRAILQNLFFATLNQTVGKREFRKDGQQMNVTNLMRYKNYFKDPQAFIKLVEDIVPFMNGGLFECLDSPDPVLKGKKGGDVIIYEDGFSDRNDNTLCVPDYIFFGTAEQADLSVELGDKKQKDVTVNGLINILKSYKFTVTENTPIEEDIALDPELLGRVFENLLASYNPETKTTARKQTGSFYTPREIVNYMVDESLKAYLKQKLENEAGMKPEDAEVGLEFLVGYNEKAHLFDD
;
A
#
# COMPACT_ATOMS: atom_id res chain seq x y z
N SER A 1 0.00 36.47 -21.04
CA SER A 1 -0.33 36.17 -19.64
C SER A 1 -1.18 37.28 -19.06
N PHE A 2 -2.24 36.95 -18.30
CA PHE A 2 -2.99 37.94 -17.49
C PHE A 2 -2.24 38.35 -16.21
N LEU A 3 -1.12 37.67 -15.93
CA LEU A 3 -0.25 37.97 -14.81
C LEU A 3 0.76 39.04 -15.23
N GLY A 4 1.04 39.99 -14.34
CA GLY A 4 2.02 41.05 -14.58
C GLY A 4 3.43 40.51 -14.83
N THR A 5 4.30 41.32 -15.42
CA THR A 5 5.67 40.95 -15.81
C THR A 5 6.56 40.50 -14.64
N ASP A 6 6.21 40.84 -13.40
CA ASP A 6 6.94 40.45 -12.17
C ASP A 6 6.26 39.29 -11.40
N SER A 7 5.39 38.52 -12.06
CA SER A 7 4.72 37.40 -11.40
C SER A 7 5.71 36.29 -11.02
N PRO A 8 5.62 35.71 -9.80
CA PRO A 8 6.43 34.55 -9.41
C PRO A 8 6.03 33.26 -10.13
N PHE A 9 5.04 33.31 -11.03
CA PHE A 9 4.51 32.17 -11.78
C PHE A 9 5.41 31.78 -12.95
N ASN A 10 5.81 30.52 -13.02
CA ASN A 10 6.55 29.98 -14.15
C ASN A 10 5.64 29.15 -15.09
N GLU A 11 5.41 29.64 -16.31
CA GLU A 11 4.54 28.99 -17.31
C GLU A 11 5.07 27.64 -17.80
N GLU A 12 6.39 27.49 -17.90
CA GLU A 12 7.04 26.26 -18.36
C GLU A 12 6.91 25.16 -17.31
N LYS A 13 7.25 25.47 -16.05
CA LYS A 13 7.07 24.56 -14.90
C LYS A 13 5.61 24.17 -14.67
N SER A 14 4.69 25.07 -15.02
CA SER A 14 3.24 24.81 -14.94
C SER A 14 2.68 24.08 -16.16
N CYS A 15 3.51 23.80 -17.17
CA CYS A 15 3.10 23.17 -18.43
C CYS A 15 1.83 23.81 -19.02
N VAL A 16 1.73 25.15 -19.02
CA VAL A 16 0.49 25.87 -19.39
C VAL A 16 0.00 25.54 -20.80
N LYS A 17 0.91 25.19 -21.72
CA LYS A 17 0.58 24.72 -23.08
C LYS A 17 -0.32 23.48 -23.10
N GLU A 18 -0.37 22.73 -22.00
CA GLU A 18 -1.17 21.53 -21.85
C GLU A 18 -2.51 21.78 -21.16
N TRP A 19 -2.82 23.02 -20.77
CA TRP A 19 -4.09 23.39 -20.15
C TRP A 19 -5.12 23.70 -21.24
N LYS A 20 -6.29 23.07 -21.17
CA LYS A 20 -7.46 23.41 -22.00
C LYS A 20 -8.24 24.57 -21.39
N SER A 21 -8.41 24.58 -20.07
CA SER A 21 -9.06 25.66 -19.34
C SER A 21 -8.53 25.75 -17.91
N ILE A 22 -8.72 26.93 -17.31
CA ILE A 22 -8.60 27.17 -15.88
C ILE A 22 -9.81 28.01 -15.46
N ASP A 23 -10.58 27.51 -14.51
CA ASP A 23 -11.84 28.10 -14.09
C ASP A 23 -11.88 28.21 -12.56
N LEU A 24 -12.29 29.38 -12.04
CA LEU A 24 -12.56 29.53 -10.61
C LEU A 24 -13.93 28.89 -10.32
N LEU A 25 -13.95 27.81 -9.54
CA LEU A 25 -15.16 27.09 -9.18
C LEU A 25 -15.97 27.87 -8.15
N PHE A 26 -15.33 28.19 -7.02
CA PHE A 26 -15.90 29.00 -5.95
C PHE A 26 -14.80 29.50 -5.03
N GLN A 27 -15.16 30.51 -4.24
CA GLN A 27 -14.41 30.97 -3.09
C GLN A 27 -15.17 30.52 -1.84
N LEU A 28 -14.45 30.07 -0.82
CA LEU A 28 -15.04 29.81 0.49
C LEU A 28 -14.57 30.91 1.44
N THR A 29 -15.50 31.69 1.99
CA THR A 29 -15.21 32.79 2.92
C THR A 29 -15.73 32.52 4.32
N ALA A 30 -15.20 33.25 5.32
CA ALA A 30 -15.69 33.23 6.70
C ALA A 30 -17.20 33.46 6.83
N ASP A 31 -17.75 34.36 6.02
CA ASP A 31 -19.16 34.73 6.05
C ASP A 31 -20.07 33.64 5.46
N GLU A 32 -19.62 32.92 4.43
CA GLU A 32 -20.38 31.81 3.84
C GLU A 32 -20.44 30.59 4.78
N VAL A 33 -19.36 30.32 5.51
CA VAL A 33 -19.34 29.21 6.48
C VAL A 33 -20.17 29.57 7.74
N SER A 34 -20.10 30.83 8.19
CA SER A 34 -20.86 31.30 9.36
C SER A 34 -22.36 31.52 9.08
N SER A 35 -22.73 31.92 7.86
CA SER A 35 -24.15 32.05 7.46
C SER A 35 -24.85 30.70 7.34
N GLN A 36 -24.13 29.62 7.02
CA GLN A 36 -24.67 28.25 7.11
C GLN A 36 -24.85 27.80 8.57
N ARG A 37 -24.01 28.23 9.52
CA ARG A 37 -24.16 27.94 10.97
C ARG A 37 -23.51 29.00 11.86
N SER A 38 -24.28 29.47 12.86
CA SER A 38 -23.96 30.46 13.93
C SER A 38 -22.70 30.19 14.81
N LEU A 39 -21.85 29.21 14.48
CA LEU A 39 -20.75 28.73 15.30
C LEU A 39 -19.34 29.11 14.79
N PHE A 40 -19.22 29.71 13.60
CA PHE A 40 -17.93 30.16 13.09
C PHE A 40 -17.53 31.51 13.68
N ASN A 41 -16.41 31.56 14.38
CA ASN A 41 -15.91 32.75 15.08
C ASN A 41 -14.66 33.28 14.38
N THR A 42 -14.61 34.57 14.05
CA THR A 42 -13.48 35.24 13.37
C THR A 42 -12.31 35.59 14.29
N ARG A 43 -12.15 34.89 15.42
CA ARG A 43 -11.07 35.19 16.37
C ARG A 43 -9.74 34.67 15.84
N GLN A 44 -8.71 35.52 15.87
CA GLN A 44 -7.31 35.15 15.61
C GLN A 44 -6.90 33.97 16.51
N VAL A 45 -6.50 32.88 15.90
CA VAL A 45 -5.83 31.74 16.55
C VAL A 45 -4.49 31.54 15.85
N ASP A 46 -3.41 31.42 16.62
CA ASP A 46 -2.06 31.12 16.15
C ASP A 46 -1.46 32.06 15.07
N ASN A 47 -1.69 33.38 15.17
CA ASN A 47 -1.15 34.40 14.26
C ASN A 47 -1.43 34.18 12.75
N THR A 48 -2.29 33.23 12.38
CA THR A 48 -2.51 32.80 10.99
C THR A 48 -3.90 33.25 10.53
N ILE A 49 -3.95 34.09 9.51
CA ILE A 49 -5.20 34.57 8.91
C ILE A 49 -5.41 33.80 7.61
N ILE A 50 -5.93 32.57 7.70
CA ILE A 50 -6.62 31.97 6.55
C ILE A 50 -8.09 32.37 6.70
N GLU A 51 -8.52 33.38 5.97
CA GLU A 51 -9.92 33.83 5.96
C GLU A 51 -10.71 33.28 4.77
N THR A 52 -10.01 32.70 3.79
CA THR A 52 -10.63 32.23 2.57
C THR A 52 -9.83 31.13 1.86
N TYR A 53 -10.55 30.28 1.14
CA TYR A 53 -9.99 29.32 0.18
C TYR A 53 -10.49 29.63 -1.22
N LEU A 54 -9.62 29.45 -2.21
CA LEU A 54 -10.01 29.45 -3.61
C LEU A 54 -9.98 28.02 -4.16
N PHE A 55 -11.02 27.67 -4.93
CA PHE A 55 -11.11 26.39 -5.61
C PHE A 55 -11.06 26.63 -7.11
N PHE A 56 -10.05 26.09 -7.76
CA PHE A 56 -9.94 26.13 -9.23
C PHE A 56 -10.14 24.74 -9.82
N SER A 57 -10.70 24.69 -11.03
CA SER A 57 -10.59 23.53 -11.90
C SER A 57 -9.64 23.80 -13.05
N ILE A 58 -8.79 22.84 -13.37
CA ILE A 58 -7.92 22.88 -14.55
C ILE A 58 -8.18 21.64 -15.38
N GLU A 59 -8.65 21.82 -16.62
CA GLU A 59 -8.73 20.72 -17.56
C GLU A 59 -7.41 20.58 -18.33
N LEU A 60 -6.79 19.42 -18.25
CA LEU A 60 -5.52 19.11 -18.91
C LEU A 60 -5.74 18.32 -20.19
N THR A 61 -4.77 18.40 -21.10
CA THR A 61 -4.86 17.80 -22.44
C THR A 61 -4.60 16.31 -22.48
N LYS A 62 -3.62 15.80 -21.71
CA LYS A 62 -3.29 14.37 -21.68
C LYS A 62 -4.25 13.59 -20.78
N ALA A 63 -4.31 12.28 -20.99
CA ALA A 63 -5.10 11.39 -20.15
C ALA A 63 -4.44 11.14 -18.78
N GLU A 64 -3.11 11.03 -18.76
CA GLU A 64 -2.33 10.69 -17.58
C GLU A 64 -1.29 11.78 -17.28
N TYR A 65 -1.17 12.12 -16.00
CA TYR A 65 -0.15 13.00 -15.46
C TYR A 65 0.50 12.31 -14.26
N ASN A 66 1.81 12.47 -14.11
CA ASN A 66 2.49 12.02 -12.90
C ASN A 66 2.24 13.01 -11.74
N ARG A 67 2.45 12.54 -10.51
CA ARG A 67 2.21 13.35 -9.30
C ARG A 67 3.04 14.63 -9.28
N THR A 68 4.29 14.55 -9.71
CA THR A 68 5.24 15.67 -9.76
C THR A 68 4.78 16.82 -10.63
N MET A 69 4.22 16.53 -11.81
CA MET A 69 3.66 17.57 -12.69
C MET A 69 2.47 18.28 -12.04
N LEU A 70 1.53 17.52 -11.45
CA LEU A 70 0.35 18.08 -10.79
C LEU A 70 0.73 18.91 -9.55
N ALA A 71 1.69 18.42 -8.77
CA ALA A 71 2.21 19.14 -7.61
C ALA A 71 2.93 20.42 -8.02
N GLN A 72 3.69 20.40 -9.11
CA GLN A 72 4.37 21.58 -9.63
C GLN A 72 3.37 22.66 -10.07
N ILE A 73 2.33 22.28 -10.84
CA ILE A 73 1.24 23.21 -11.22
C ILE A 73 0.60 23.81 -9.96
N THR A 74 0.30 22.97 -8.97
CA THR A 74 -0.34 23.41 -7.73
C THR A 74 0.50 24.44 -6.98
N ARG A 75 1.81 24.19 -6.89
CA ARG A 75 2.76 25.08 -6.25
C ARG A 75 2.88 26.41 -6.99
N GLU A 76 3.05 26.38 -8.31
CA GLU A 76 3.17 27.59 -9.13
C GLU A 76 1.93 28.49 -9.01
N ILE A 77 0.73 27.92 -9.05
CA ILE A 77 -0.50 28.70 -8.85
C ILE A 77 -0.55 29.30 -7.45
N ASN A 78 -0.22 28.51 -6.42
CA ASN A 78 -0.20 28.98 -5.04
C ASN A 78 0.89 30.02 -4.73
N LYS A 79 1.86 30.27 -5.63
CA LYS A 79 2.79 31.41 -5.51
C LYS A 79 2.13 32.75 -5.84
N VAL A 80 1.06 32.73 -6.64
CA VAL A 80 0.41 33.94 -7.15
C VAL A 80 -0.65 34.48 -6.19
N PHE A 81 -1.26 33.61 -5.39
CA PHE A 81 -2.34 33.97 -4.50
C PHE A 81 -1.87 34.17 -3.06
N PRO A 82 -2.35 35.18 -2.33
CA PRO A 82 -2.05 35.33 -0.90
C PRO A 82 -2.82 34.32 -0.03
N MET A 83 -3.94 33.77 -0.52
CA MET A 83 -4.73 32.73 0.14
C MET A 83 -4.43 31.33 -0.43
N PRO A 84 -4.73 30.24 0.30
CA PRO A 84 -4.55 28.88 -0.23
C PRO A 84 -5.50 28.58 -1.38
N VAL A 85 -4.95 27.98 -2.43
CA VAL A 85 -5.68 27.52 -3.62
C VAL A 85 -5.70 26.00 -3.66
N LEU A 86 -6.90 25.43 -3.67
CA LEU A 86 -7.15 24.02 -3.94
C LEU A 86 -7.47 23.85 -5.41
N ILE A 87 -6.94 22.80 -6.02
CA ILE A 87 -7.09 22.56 -7.45
C ILE A 87 -7.71 21.20 -7.70
N VAL A 88 -8.72 21.20 -8.55
CA VAL A 88 -9.32 20.01 -9.14
C VAL A 88 -8.82 19.88 -10.57
N PHE A 89 -7.94 18.92 -10.83
CA PHE A 89 -7.49 18.62 -12.18
C PHE A 89 -8.45 17.64 -12.83
N LYS A 90 -8.90 17.94 -14.06
CA LYS A 90 -9.60 17.00 -14.92
C LYS A 90 -8.65 16.55 -16.03
N HIS A 91 -8.40 15.26 -16.14
CA HIS A 91 -7.54 14.68 -17.18
C HIS A 91 -8.03 13.28 -17.55
N GLY A 92 -8.17 13.00 -18.84
CA GLY A 92 -8.80 11.75 -19.31
C GLY A 92 -10.20 11.54 -18.73
N GLU A 93 -10.44 10.35 -18.17
CA GLU A 93 -11.68 9.99 -17.45
C GLU A 93 -11.53 10.08 -15.92
N SER A 94 -10.56 10.86 -15.45
CA SER A 94 -10.20 10.97 -14.05
C SER A 94 -10.18 12.42 -13.57
N ILE A 95 -10.36 12.55 -12.25
CA ILE A 95 -10.20 13.81 -11.52
C ILE A 95 -9.12 13.61 -10.46
N THR A 96 -8.23 14.59 -10.31
CA THR A 96 -7.25 14.63 -9.22
C THR A 96 -7.48 15.87 -8.36
N LEU A 97 -7.64 15.69 -7.06
CA LEU A 97 -7.65 16.80 -6.10
C LEU A 97 -6.23 17.07 -5.62
N SER A 98 -5.82 18.34 -5.59
CA SER A 98 -4.50 18.74 -5.11
C SER A 98 -4.61 19.91 -4.15
N VAL A 99 -3.91 19.78 -3.03
CA VAL A 99 -3.89 20.76 -1.95
C VAL A 99 -2.44 20.99 -1.54
N ILE A 100 -2.07 22.26 -1.31
CA ILE A 100 -0.75 22.60 -0.77
C ILE A 100 -0.89 23.11 0.66
N ASN A 101 -0.04 22.60 1.54
CA ASN A 101 0.05 23.11 2.90
C ASN A 101 0.82 24.43 2.91
N ARG A 102 0.36 25.35 3.74
CA ARG A 102 0.97 26.67 3.92
C ARG A 102 1.18 26.91 5.40
N ARG A 103 2.31 27.54 5.71
CA ARG A 103 2.55 28.09 7.05
C ARG A 103 3.12 29.48 6.95
N LEU A 104 2.99 30.26 8.00
CA LEU A 104 3.67 31.54 8.10
C LEU A 104 5.18 31.37 8.09
N ASN A 105 5.86 32.33 7.49
CA ASN A 105 7.31 32.41 7.53
C ASN A 105 7.76 32.78 8.94
N LYS A 106 8.73 32.03 9.48
CA LYS A 106 9.24 32.20 10.85
C LYS A 106 9.98 33.53 11.07
N LYS A 107 10.40 34.20 9.99
CA LYS A 107 11.17 35.46 10.02
C LYS A 107 10.35 36.67 9.55
N ASP A 108 9.35 36.45 8.70
CA ASP A 108 8.56 37.52 8.07
C ASP A 108 7.08 37.15 8.15
N ALA A 109 6.35 37.74 9.11
CA ALA A 109 4.94 37.44 9.33
C ALA A 109 4.01 37.83 8.16
N GLN A 110 4.51 38.56 7.15
CA GLN A 110 3.75 38.91 5.95
C GLN A 110 3.94 37.92 4.79
N LYS A 111 4.75 36.87 4.98
CA LYS A 111 5.00 35.87 3.94
C LYS A 111 4.57 34.48 4.40
N ASP A 112 4.04 33.73 3.45
CA ASP A 112 3.80 32.30 3.60
C ASP A 112 4.98 31.49 3.05
N VAL A 113 5.15 30.30 3.61
CA VAL A 113 6.00 29.24 3.07
C VAL A 113 5.08 28.14 2.57
N LEU A 114 5.20 27.83 1.28
CA LEU A 114 4.56 26.68 0.67
C LEU A 114 5.30 25.41 1.11
N GLU A 115 4.58 24.41 1.58
CA GLU A 115 5.15 23.16 2.06
C GLU A 115 4.83 22.01 1.09
N LYS A 116 4.48 20.86 1.65
CA LYS A 116 4.17 19.64 0.94
C LYS A 116 2.85 19.79 0.17
N VAL A 117 2.83 19.29 -1.06
CA VAL A 117 1.61 19.12 -1.83
C VAL A 117 1.04 17.73 -1.58
N THR A 118 -0.23 17.66 -1.25
CA THR A 118 -0.96 16.42 -1.02
C THR A 118 -2.00 16.25 -2.12
N VAL A 119 -1.98 15.09 -2.79
CA VAL A 119 -2.92 14.78 -3.88
C VAL A 119 -3.80 13.59 -3.55
N ILE A 120 -5.04 13.62 -4.03
CA ILE A 120 -5.89 12.43 -4.20
C ILE A 120 -5.95 12.18 -5.69
N LYS A 121 -5.07 11.30 -6.16
CA LYS A 121 -4.77 11.16 -7.58
C LYS A 121 -5.71 10.17 -8.30
N ASP A 122 -6.03 10.49 -9.55
CA ASP A 122 -6.72 9.62 -10.51
C ASP A 122 -8.05 9.02 -10.01
N ILE A 123 -8.93 9.86 -9.45
CA ILE A 123 -10.29 9.47 -9.11
C ILE A 123 -11.07 9.24 -10.42
N SER A 124 -11.32 7.98 -10.77
CA SER A 124 -12.17 7.63 -11.91
C SER A 124 -13.56 8.25 -11.80
N ILE A 125 -14.01 8.91 -12.86
CA ILE A 125 -15.33 9.54 -12.94
C ILE A 125 -16.43 8.49 -13.13
N THR A 126 -16.12 7.40 -13.85
CA THR A 126 -17.08 6.36 -14.24
C THR A 126 -17.18 5.25 -13.20
N SER A 127 -16.06 4.89 -12.57
CA SER A 127 -15.97 3.82 -11.58
C SER A 127 -15.04 4.20 -10.43
N PRO A 128 -15.44 5.15 -9.57
CA PRO A 128 -14.59 5.62 -8.47
C PRO A 128 -14.22 4.49 -7.52
N HIS A 129 -12.93 4.44 -7.16
CA HIS A 129 -12.44 3.49 -6.16
C HIS A 129 -13.08 3.77 -4.79
N ARG A 130 -13.47 2.72 -4.06
CA ARG A 130 -14.10 2.84 -2.74
C ARG A 130 -13.32 3.75 -1.78
N ALA A 131 -12.00 3.56 -1.70
CA ALA A 131 -11.14 4.40 -0.86
C ALA A 131 -11.23 5.90 -1.21
N HIS A 132 -11.34 6.26 -2.50
CA HIS A 132 -11.52 7.66 -2.89
C HIS A 132 -12.87 8.21 -2.42
N ILE A 133 -13.94 7.40 -2.51
CA ILE A 133 -15.26 7.79 -2.01
C ILE A 133 -15.20 8.03 -0.49
N GLU A 134 -14.55 7.13 0.25
CA GLU A 134 -14.37 7.27 1.71
C GLU A 134 -13.54 8.51 2.07
N ILE A 135 -12.43 8.77 1.36
CA ILE A 135 -11.63 9.99 1.57
C ILE A 135 -12.45 11.26 1.28
N LEU A 136 -13.22 11.29 0.19
CA LEU A 136 -14.07 12.44 -0.14
C LEU A 136 -15.21 12.62 0.87
N PHE A 137 -15.75 11.53 1.42
CA PHE A 137 -16.72 11.57 2.51
C PHE A 137 -16.10 12.14 3.79
N ASP A 138 -14.92 11.65 4.17
CA ASP A 138 -14.17 12.13 5.33
C ASP A 138 -13.75 13.60 5.20
N LEU A 139 -13.56 14.09 3.96
CA LEU A 139 -13.28 15.49 3.63
C LEU A 139 -14.53 16.37 3.57
N SER A 140 -15.73 15.78 3.60
CA SER A 140 -16.96 16.56 3.59
C SER A 140 -17.05 17.42 4.84
N PHE A 141 -17.51 18.66 4.68
CA PHE A 141 -17.59 19.61 5.79
C PHE A 141 -18.39 19.05 6.99
N ALA A 142 -19.49 18.36 6.72
CA ALA A 142 -20.34 17.77 7.75
C ALA A 142 -19.59 16.71 8.57
N GLU A 143 -18.83 15.84 7.91
CA GLU A 143 -18.09 14.77 8.57
C GLU A 143 -16.90 15.32 9.37
N LEU A 144 -16.15 16.27 8.80
CA LEU A 144 -15.08 16.95 9.52
C LEU A 144 -15.62 17.69 10.75
N GLN A 145 -16.77 18.36 10.64
CA GLN A 145 -17.37 19.05 11.77
C GLN A 145 -17.78 18.04 12.86
N ARG A 146 -18.29 16.86 12.47
CA ARG A 146 -18.66 15.78 13.39
C ARG A 146 -17.46 15.25 14.17
N VAL A 147 -16.32 15.05 13.49
CA VAL A 147 -15.12 14.44 14.05
C VAL A 147 -14.24 15.44 14.80
N HIS A 148 -13.94 16.59 14.19
CA HIS A 148 -12.97 17.57 14.69
C HIS A 148 -13.59 18.74 15.45
N LYS A 149 -14.90 19.00 15.25
CA LYS A 149 -15.65 20.06 15.94
C LYS A 149 -14.99 21.45 15.84
N PHE A 150 -14.45 21.78 14.67
CA PHE A 150 -13.81 23.07 14.44
C PHE A 150 -14.80 24.24 14.51
N SER A 151 -14.28 25.42 14.78
CA SER A 151 -15.03 26.66 15.02
C SER A 151 -14.51 27.87 14.22
N ASN A 152 -13.42 27.68 13.47
CA ASN A 152 -12.79 28.71 12.65
C ASN A 152 -12.02 28.07 11.46
N PHE A 153 -11.51 28.90 10.54
CA PHE A 153 -10.83 28.44 9.33
C PHE A 153 -9.50 27.73 9.60
N VAL A 154 -8.76 28.16 10.63
CA VAL A 154 -7.49 27.51 11.01
C VAL A 154 -7.77 26.08 11.49
N GLU A 155 -8.78 25.89 12.33
CA GLU A 155 -9.19 24.57 12.79
C GLU A 155 -9.78 23.71 11.67
N LEU A 156 -10.51 24.30 10.70
CA LEU A 156 -10.95 23.61 9.49
C LEU A 156 -9.74 23.14 8.66
N HIS A 157 -8.74 24.01 8.46
CA HIS A 157 -7.51 23.66 7.76
C HIS A 157 -6.80 22.49 8.42
N ASN A 158 -6.61 22.56 9.74
CA ASN A 158 -5.96 21.51 10.53
C ASN A 158 -6.76 20.20 10.49
N ALA A 159 -8.09 20.27 10.47
CA ALA A 159 -8.95 19.10 10.30
C ALA A 159 -8.73 18.44 8.92
N TRP A 160 -8.74 19.23 7.83
CA TRP A 160 -8.40 18.72 6.49
C TRP A 160 -7.02 18.09 6.42
N GLN A 161 -6.00 18.78 6.94
CA GLN A 161 -4.63 18.28 6.96
C GLN A 161 -4.52 16.94 7.69
N LYS A 162 -5.21 16.82 8.83
CA LYS A 162 -5.21 15.58 9.61
C LYS A 162 -5.95 14.44 8.90
N THR A 163 -7.04 14.73 8.20
CA THR A 163 -7.77 13.74 7.40
C THR A 163 -6.96 13.25 6.20
N LEU A 164 -6.13 14.13 5.62
CA LEU A 164 -5.22 13.83 4.52
C LEU A 164 -3.83 13.39 5.00
N ASP A 165 -3.66 13.02 6.27
CA ASP A 165 -2.36 12.59 6.77
C ASP A 165 -2.08 11.13 6.37
N THR A 166 -1.12 10.94 5.47
CA THR A 166 -0.65 9.63 5.02
C THR A 166 -0.15 8.74 6.18
N LYS A 167 0.36 9.33 7.28
CA LYS A 167 0.76 8.58 8.48
C LYS A 167 -0.45 7.99 9.20
N GLU A 168 -1.55 8.73 9.27
CA GLU A 168 -2.79 8.22 9.88
C GLU A 168 -3.48 7.18 9.00
N LEU A 169 -3.48 7.36 7.67
CA LEU A 169 -3.92 6.34 6.71
C LEU A 169 -3.16 5.03 6.92
N ASN A 170 -1.82 5.13 6.96
CA ASN A 170 -0.93 4.00 7.19
C ASN A 170 -1.22 3.32 8.54
N LYS A 171 -1.33 4.09 9.63
CA LYS A 171 -1.64 3.56 10.96
C LYS A 171 -2.97 2.81 11.01
N ARG A 172 -4.00 3.33 10.33
CA ARG A 172 -5.30 2.67 10.18
C ARG A 172 -5.15 1.33 9.47
N PHE A 173 -4.48 1.33 8.32
CA PHE A 173 -4.22 0.11 7.55
C PHE A 173 -3.45 -0.94 8.38
N TYR A 174 -2.38 -0.55 9.08
CA TYR A 174 -1.61 -1.48 9.91
C TYR A 174 -2.45 -2.14 10.99
N ARG A 175 -3.31 -1.38 11.65
CA ARG A 175 -4.19 -1.92 12.68
C ARG A 175 -5.14 -2.96 12.09
N ASP A 176 -5.78 -2.64 10.98
CA ASP A 176 -6.76 -3.52 10.36
C ASP A 176 -6.08 -4.81 9.84
N LEU A 177 -4.88 -4.67 9.26
CA LEU A 177 -4.06 -5.79 8.82
C LEU A 177 -3.53 -6.64 9.99
N SER A 178 -3.13 -6.01 11.09
CA SER A 178 -2.66 -6.70 12.29
C SER A 178 -3.80 -7.49 12.95
N ASN A 179 -4.99 -6.90 13.04
CA ASN A 179 -6.18 -7.58 13.55
C ASN A 179 -6.53 -8.78 12.69
N TRP A 180 -6.49 -8.60 11.36
CA TRP A 180 -6.64 -9.71 10.41
C TRP A 180 -5.61 -10.80 10.62
N TYR A 181 -4.33 -10.46 10.79
CA TYR A 181 -3.26 -11.43 10.94
C TYR A 181 -3.44 -12.31 12.18
N PHE A 182 -3.69 -11.70 13.35
CA PHE A 182 -3.87 -12.47 14.59
C PHE A 182 -5.13 -13.33 14.57
N TRP A 183 -6.22 -12.81 13.98
CA TRP A 183 -7.42 -13.61 13.75
C TRP A 183 -7.14 -14.79 12.81
N ALA A 184 -6.58 -14.53 11.63
CA ALA A 184 -6.28 -15.57 10.64
C ALA A 184 -5.33 -16.65 11.20
N LEU A 185 -4.37 -16.27 12.05
CA LEU A 185 -3.46 -17.22 12.70
C LEU A 185 -4.19 -18.28 13.55
N GLN A 186 -5.34 -17.94 14.14
CA GLN A 186 -6.19 -18.87 14.89
C GLN A 186 -6.97 -19.83 13.97
N GLU A 187 -7.11 -19.50 12.69
CA GLU A 187 -7.99 -20.19 11.74
C GLU A 187 -7.21 -21.10 10.77
N VAL A 188 -5.91 -20.83 10.53
CA VAL A 188 -5.09 -21.54 9.55
C VAL A 188 -4.31 -22.72 10.12
N HIS A 189 -4.00 -23.68 9.25
CA HIS A 189 -3.10 -24.79 9.52
C HIS A 189 -2.26 -25.08 8.27
N PHE A 190 -0.93 -24.95 8.37
CA PHE A 190 -0.01 -25.36 7.32
C PHE A 190 0.53 -26.77 7.58
N PRO A 191 0.86 -27.55 6.54
CA PRO A 191 1.36 -28.90 6.71
C PRO A 191 2.62 -28.95 7.56
N THR A 192 2.62 -29.82 8.56
CA THR A 192 3.70 -29.89 9.53
C THR A 192 4.67 -31.00 9.19
N THR A 193 5.97 -30.75 9.24
CA THR A 193 6.99 -31.80 9.17
C THR A 193 7.06 -32.58 10.47
N ASN A 194 7.62 -33.80 10.41
CA ASN A 194 7.77 -34.66 11.58
C ASN A 194 8.84 -34.08 12.52
N TRP A 195 8.47 -33.12 13.38
CA TRP A 195 9.37 -32.40 14.30
C TRP A 195 10.02 -33.29 15.36
N ALA A 196 9.63 -34.57 15.45
CA ALA A 196 10.22 -35.58 16.32
C ALA A 196 11.74 -35.80 16.10
N ALA A 197 12.29 -35.37 14.96
CA ALA A 197 13.72 -35.44 14.67
C ALA A 197 14.53 -34.29 15.29
N ASP A 198 13.90 -33.18 15.66
CA ASP A 198 14.56 -31.99 16.20
C ASP A 198 14.63 -32.04 17.74
N LYS A 199 15.47 -32.97 18.23
CA LYS A 199 15.77 -33.16 19.67
C LYS A 199 16.55 -31.99 20.30
N SER A 200 17.01 -31.04 19.48
CA SER A 200 17.81 -29.88 19.88
C SER A 200 16.99 -28.68 20.33
N SER A 201 15.72 -28.59 19.94
CA SER A 201 14.88 -27.45 20.29
C SER A 201 14.20 -27.63 21.65
N LEU A 202 14.30 -26.61 22.50
CA LEU A 202 13.72 -26.57 23.85
C LEU A 202 12.19 -26.28 23.83
N LEU A 203 11.62 -26.01 22.65
CA LEU A 203 10.21 -25.63 22.49
C LEU A 203 9.28 -26.85 22.53
N GLN A 204 8.09 -26.66 23.12
CA GLN A 204 7.01 -27.65 23.08
C GLN A 204 6.46 -27.79 21.66
N GLU A 205 5.96 -28.96 21.30
CA GLU A 205 5.44 -29.26 19.95
C GLU A 205 4.33 -28.28 19.52
N ALA A 206 3.45 -27.91 20.45
CA ALA A 206 2.39 -26.93 20.19
C ALA A 206 2.93 -25.54 19.83
N ASP A 207 4.06 -25.14 20.41
CA ASP A 207 4.69 -23.85 20.12
C ASP A 207 5.38 -23.88 18.74
N LYS A 208 5.99 -25.01 18.36
CA LYS A 208 6.55 -25.22 17.01
C LYS A 208 5.47 -25.16 15.92
N VAL A 209 4.28 -25.74 16.16
CA VAL A 209 3.14 -25.65 15.23
C VAL A 209 2.72 -24.20 15.02
N LYS A 210 2.55 -23.46 16.12
CA LYS A 210 2.18 -22.04 16.05
C LYS A 210 3.22 -21.23 15.30
N GLU A 211 4.49 -21.50 15.51
CA GLU A 211 5.60 -20.87 14.78
C GLU A 211 5.55 -21.12 13.28
N HIS A 212 5.39 -22.38 12.92
CA HIS A 212 5.30 -22.78 11.53
C HIS A 212 4.10 -22.11 10.83
N ASN A 213 2.93 -22.09 11.47
CA ASN A 213 1.75 -21.41 10.94
C ASN A 213 1.96 -19.90 10.82
N ALA A 214 2.52 -19.25 11.83
CA ALA A 214 2.81 -17.82 11.83
C ALA A 214 3.75 -17.45 10.68
N LYS A 215 4.86 -18.18 10.53
CA LYS A 215 5.84 -17.97 9.46
C LYS A 215 5.21 -18.12 8.07
N ASN A 216 4.42 -19.15 7.84
CA ASN A 216 3.78 -19.38 6.54
C ASN A 216 2.65 -18.40 6.25
N LEU A 217 1.90 -17.98 7.27
CA LEU A 217 0.90 -16.92 7.13
C LEU A 217 1.55 -15.57 6.78
N ILE A 218 2.70 -15.24 7.39
CA ILE A 218 3.49 -14.07 7.00
C ILE A 218 3.91 -14.16 5.53
N ARG A 219 4.48 -15.30 5.08
CA ARG A 219 4.88 -15.50 3.68
C ARG A 219 3.70 -15.33 2.70
N LEU A 220 2.55 -15.93 3.02
CA LEU A 220 1.31 -15.76 2.25
C LEU A 220 0.94 -14.29 2.14
N LEU A 221 0.91 -13.59 3.28
CA LEU A 221 0.58 -12.18 3.34
C LEU A 221 1.59 -11.35 2.52
N THR A 222 2.88 -11.64 2.60
CA THR A 222 3.91 -10.95 1.81
C THR A 222 3.71 -11.10 0.32
N ARG A 223 3.48 -12.33 -0.14
CA ARG A 223 3.21 -12.62 -1.56
C ARG A 223 1.95 -11.89 -2.02
N LEU A 224 0.87 -11.93 -1.23
CA LEU A 224 -0.39 -11.29 -1.60
C LEU A 224 -0.30 -9.76 -1.62
N LEU A 225 0.35 -9.13 -0.64
CA LEU A 225 0.58 -7.68 -0.64
C LEU A 225 1.41 -7.25 -1.86
N PHE A 226 2.47 -7.99 -2.19
CA PHE A 226 3.27 -7.73 -3.39
C PHE A 226 2.42 -7.84 -4.66
N VAL A 227 1.62 -8.91 -4.78
CA VAL A 227 0.67 -9.07 -5.90
C VAL A 227 -0.30 -7.91 -5.97
N TRP A 228 -0.78 -7.39 -4.84
CA TRP A 228 -1.67 -6.23 -4.81
C TRP A 228 -1.01 -4.95 -5.33
N PHE A 229 0.27 -4.71 -5.01
CA PHE A 229 1.02 -3.59 -5.59
C PHE A 229 1.23 -3.75 -7.10
N VAL A 230 1.52 -4.96 -7.56
CA VAL A 230 1.71 -5.25 -9.00
C VAL A 230 0.39 -5.14 -9.77
N LYS A 231 -0.74 -5.47 -9.14
CA LYS A 231 -2.10 -5.27 -9.69
C LYS A 231 -2.35 -3.80 -10.06
N GLU A 232 -1.83 -2.83 -9.31
CA GLU A 232 -1.95 -1.39 -9.65
C GLU A 232 -1.26 -0.99 -10.97
N LYS A 233 -0.42 -1.87 -11.53
CA LYS A 233 0.14 -1.73 -12.88
C LYS A 233 -0.66 -2.46 -13.96
N ASN A 234 -1.85 -2.97 -13.64
CA ASN A 234 -2.66 -3.83 -14.50
C ASN A 234 -1.93 -5.11 -14.94
N LEU A 235 -1.00 -5.59 -14.11
CA LEU A 235 -0.21 -6.81 -14.36
C LEU A 235 -0.79 -8.04 -13.66
N VAL A 236 -1.92 -7.90 -12.97
CA VAL A 236 -2.66 -9.00 -12.37
C VAL A 236 -4.15 -8.71 -12.56
N PRO A 237 -4.95 -9.67 -13.06
CA PRO A 237 -6.39 -9.48 -13.28
C PRO A 237 -7.16 -9.20 -11.98
N ASP A 238 -8.06 -8.21 -12.02
CA ASP A 238 -8.91 -7.84 -10.89
C ASP A 238 -9.93 -8.95 -10.55
N GLU A 239 -10.29 -9.74 -11.55
CA GLU A 239 -11.16 -10.90 -11.49
C GLU A 239 -10.68 -11.95 -10.48
N LEU A 240 -9.37 -12.04 -10.23
CA LEU A 240 -8.79 -12.96 -9.24
C LEU A 240 -9.10 -12.55 -7.80
N PHE A 241 -9.61 -11.34 -7.58
CA PHE A 241 -9.92 -10.77 -6.27
C PHE A 241 -11.38 -10.31 -6.15
N ASP A 242 -12.21 -10.59 -7.15
CA ASP A 242 -13.64 -10.29 -7.12
C ASP A 242 -14.44 -11.52 -6.69
N GLU A 243 -15.10 -11.43 -5.52
CA GLU A 243 -15.83 -12.56 -4.94
C GLU A 243 -16.92 -13.09 -5.88
N THR A 244 -17.65 -12.18 -6.54
CA THR A 244 -18.76 -12.52 -7.44
C THR A 244 -18.22 -13.22 -8.68
N TYR A 245 -17.17 -12.66 -9.30
CA TYR A 245 -16.54 -13.26 -10.47
C TYR A 245 -15.95 -14.64 -10.17
N ILE A 246 -15.25 -14.79 -9.04
CA ILE A 246 -14.67 -16.08 -8.63
C ILE A 246 -15.78 -17.12 -8.45
N LYS A 247 -16.86 -16.73 -7.76
CA LYS A 247 -18.02 -17.60 -7.52
C LYS A 247 -18.71 -18.00 -8.80
N ASP A 248 -18.90 -17.08 -9.74
CA ASP A 248 -19.71 -17.31 -10.93
C ASP A 248 -18.92 -17.97 -12.07
N ASN A 249 -17.62 -17.67 -12.19
CA ASN A 249 -16.83 -18.06 -13.36
C ASN A 249 -15.66 -19.00 -13.05
N LEU A 250 -15.03 -18.89 -11.87
CA LEU A 250 -13.76 -19.60 -11.62
C LEU A 250 -13.93 -20.89 -10.81
N LEU A 251 -14.52 -20.83 -9.62
CA LEU A 251 -14.48 -21.94 -8.65
C LEU A 251 -15.83 -22.62 -8.42
N ASN A 252 -15.82 -23.95 -8.37
CA ASN A 252 -16.99 -24.77 -8.05
C ASN A 252 -17.36 -24.63 -6.57
N GLY A 253 -18.60 -24.23 -6.27
CA GLY A 253 -19.12 -24.18 -4.89
C GLY A 253 -18.26 -23.31 -3.97
N PHE A 254 -17.88 -22.11 -4.45
CA PHE A 254 -17.14 -21.13 -3.68
C PHE A 254 -18.11 -20.35 -2.78
N GLU A 255 -17.93 -20.49 -1.47
CA GLU A 255 -18.76 -19.90 -0.42
C GLU A 255 -17.86 -19.41 0.71
N PRO A 256 -17.34 -18.17 0.64
CA PRO A 256 -16.36 -17.66 1.59
C PRO A 256 -17.02 -17.13 2.89
N ILE A 257 -17.92 -17.92 3.47
CA ILE A 257 -18.67 -17.57 4.68
C ILE A 257 -18.32 -18.55 5.80
N LYS A 258 -18.06 -18.03 7.00
CA LYS A 258 -17.80 -18.86 8.18
C LYS A 258 -19.09 -19.59 8.60
N LYS A 259 -19.14 -20.91 8.41
CA LYS A 259 -20.29 -21.75 8.79
C LYS A 259 -20.22 -22.13 10.28
N LYS A 260 -21.38 -22.22 10.94
CA LYS A 260 -21.48 -22.74 12.33
C LYS A 260 -21.07 -24.22 12.36
N GLY A 261 -20.21 -24.58 13.32
CA GLY A 261 -19.68 -25.95 13.43
C GLY A 261 -18.49 -26.24 12.53
N PHE A 262 -17.62 -25.24 12.31
CA PHE A 262 -16.42 -25.29 11.49
C PHE A 262 -15.61 -26.58 11.74
N ASP A 263 -15.54 -27.44 10.74
CA ASP A 263 -14.64 -28.57 10.70
C ASP A 263 -13.54 -28.27 9.69
N HIS A 264 -12.32 -28.07 10.20
CA HIS A 264 -11.11 -27.81 9.42
C HIS A 264 -10.87 -28.87 8.31
N LYS A 265 -11.53 -30.04 8.38
CA LYS A 265 -11.37 -31.13 7.41
C LYS A 265 -12.32 -31.08 6.21
N THR A 266 -13.48 -30.42 6.32
CA THR A 266 -14.57 -30.60 5.34
C THR A 266 -14.93 -29.38 4.51
N LEU A 267 -14.45 -28.17 4.85
CA LEU A 267 -14.61 -27.00 4.00
C LEU A 267 -13.41 -26.05 4.07
N GLY A 268 -13.05 -25.47 2.93
CA GLY A 268 -12.82 -24.02 2.93
C GLY A 268 -11.52 -23.48 2.40
N SER A 269 -10.58 -24.25 1.86
CA SER A 269 -9.32 -23.66 1.33
C SER A 269 -9.32 -23.47 -0.19
N LYS A 270 -10.47 -23.28 -0.84
CA LYS A 270 -10.54 -23.34 -2.31
C LYS A 270 -9.81 -22.18 -2.96
N TYR A 271 -10.00 -20.98 -2.44
CA TYR A 271 -9.38 -19.77 -2.96
C TYR A 271 -7.86 -19.80 -2.79
N TYR A 272 -7.36 -20.08 -1.59
CA TYR A 272 -5.91 -20.16 -1.38
C TYR A 272 -5.28 -21.27 -2.23
N ARG A 273 -5.85 -22.48 -2.20
CA ARG A 273 -5.31 -23.65 -2.92
C ARG A 273 -5.35 -23.49 -4.44
N ALA A 274 -6.50 -23.12 -5.01
CA ALA A 274 -6.70 -23.09 -6.45
C ALA A 274 -6.31 -21.75 -7.09
N ILE A 275 -6.54 -20.62 -6.44
CA ILE A 275 -6.22 -19.31 -7.02
C ILE A 275 -4.83 -18.85 -6.58
N LEU A 276 -4.62 -18.62 -5.29
CA LEU A 276 -3.40 -17.96 -4.82
C LEU A 276 -2.14 -18.83 -4.99
N GLN A 277 -2.16 -20.11 -4.61
CA GLN A 277 -0.99 -20.98 -4.80
C GLN A 277 -0.62 -21.14 -6.28
N ASN A 278 -1.61 -21.27 -7.18
CA ASN A 278 -1.36 -21.34 -8.63
C ASN A 278 -0.86 -20.00 -9.19
N LEU A 279 -1.37 -18.87 -8.70
CA LEU A 279 -0.87 -17.54 -9.07
C LEU A 279 0.58 -17.36 -8.62
N PHE A 280 0.91 -17.73 -7.38
CA PHE A 280 2.27 -17.62 -6.85
C PHE A 280 3.23 -18.56 -7.57
N PHE A 281 3.00 -19.88 -7.48
CA PHE A 281 4.03 -20.86 -7.82
C PHE A 281 4.01 -21.32 -9.27
N ALA A 282 2.82 -21.37 -9.89
CA ALA A 282 2.65 -21.89 -11.25
C ALA A 282 2.38 -20.80 -12.31
N THR A 283 2.36 -19.53 -11.90
CA THR A 283 2.11 -18.39 -12.81
C THR A 283 3.21 -17.34 -12.71
N LEU A 284 3.37 -16.69 -11.56
CA LEU A 284 4.41 -15.67 -11.35
C LEU A 284 5.82 -16.27 -11.35
N ASN A 285 5.94 -17.56 -11.00
CA ASN A 285 7.17 -18.35 -11.09
C ASN A 285 7.21 -19.32 -12.28
N GLN A 286 6.42 -19.08 -13.33
CA GLN A 286 6.48 -19.87 -14.58
C GLN A 286 6.44 -18.95 -15.80
N THR A 287 7.29 -19.24 -16.80
CA THR A 287 7.33 -18.46 -18.04
C THR A 287 6.00 -18.57 -18.78
N VAL A 288 5.54 -17.44 -19.33
CA VAL A 288 4.42 -17.39 -20.29
C VAL A 288 4.70 -18.37 -21.43
N GLY A 289 3.67 -19.10 -21.86
CA GLY A 289 3.68 -20.17 -22.85
C GLY A 289 3.85 -21.58 -22.27
N LYS A 290 4.21 -21.71 -20.98
CA LYS A 290 4.44 -22.99 -20.30
C LYS A 290 3.51 -23.24 -19.12
N ARG A 291 2.48 -22.41 -18.96
CA ARG A 291 1.55 -22.50 -17.83
C ARG A 291 0.48 -23.53 -18.13
N GLU A 292 0.56 -24.67 -17.44
CA GLU A 292 -0.39 -25.75 -17.60
C GLU A 292 -0.70 -26.44 -16.27
N PHE A 293 -1.84 -27.12 -16.21
CA PHE A 293 -2.13 -28.05 -15.12
C PHE A 293 -1.27 -29.29 -15.27
N ARG A 294 -0.76 -29.77 -14.14
CA ARG A 294 -0.06 -31.06 -14.10
C ARG A 294 -0.98 -32.20 -14.56
N LYS A 295 -0.36 -33.30 -15.02
CA LYS A 295 -1.07 -34.52 -15.38
C LYS A 295 -1.45 -35.32 -14.12
N ASP A 296 -2.62 -35.97 -14.16
CA ASP A 296 -3.13 -36.76 -13.05
C ASP A 296 -2.15 -37.86 -12.63
N GLY A 297 -1.86 -37.93 -11.33
CA GLY A 297 -0.95 -38.93 -10.77
C GLY A 297 0.55 -38.69 -11.07
N GLN A 298 0.90 -37.67 -11.87
CA GLN A 298 2.28 -37.41 -12.31
C GLN A 298 2.81 -36.08 -11.77
N GLN A 299 4.12 -35.87 -11.92
CA GLN A 299 4.80 -34.59 -11.66
C GLN A 299 4.50 -34.00 -10.26
N MET A 300 4.34 -34.88 -9.27
CA MET A 300 3.89 -34.53 -7.91
C MET A 300 4.83 -33.57 -7.18
N ASN A 301 6.12 -33.57 -7.55
CA ASN A 301 7.15 -32.73 -6.91
C ASN A 301 7.52 -31.52 -7.79
N VAL A 302 6.88 -31.36 -8.96
CA VAL A 302 7.09 -30.20 -9.83
C VAL A 302 6.19 -29.07 -9.34
N THR A 303 6.80 -27.98 -8.85
CA THR A 303 6.12 -26.89 -8.14
C THR A 303 5.74 -25.70 -9.04
N ASN A 304 6.08 -25.74 -10.33
CA ASN A 304 5.72 -24.72 -11.32
C ASN A 304 4.60 -25.15 -12.29
N LEU A 305 3.84 -26.19 -11.94
CA LEU A 305 2.66 -26.65 -12.67
C LEU A 305 1.41 -26.46 -11.82
N MET A 306 0.30 -26.04 -12.45
CA MET A 306 -0.94 -25.72 -11.75
C MET A 306 -1.58 -26.97 -11.13
N ARG A 307 -2.25 -26.78 -9.99
CA ARG A 307 -2.90 -27.81 -9.17
C ARG A 307 -4.36 -27.52 -8.93
N TYR A 308 -5.05 -28.50 -8.33
CA TYR A 308 -6.47 -28.39 -7.97
C TYR A 308 -7.38 -28.14 -9.17
N LYS A 309 -7.09 -28.78 -10.31
CA LYS A 309 -7.87 -28.67 -11.55
C LYS A 309 -9.38 -28.87 -11.31
N ASN A 310 -9.74 -29.81 -10.45
CA ASN A 310 -11.14 -30.14 -10.11
C ASN A 310 -11.87 -29.05 -9.30
N TYR A 311 -11.15 -28.06 -8.76
CA TYR A 311 -11.78 -26.93 -8.07
C TYR A 311 -12.36 -25.92 -9.06
N PHE A 312 -11.87 -25.89 -10.30
CA PHE A 312 -12.29 -24.94 -11.31
C PHE A 312 -13.55 -25.38 -12.05
N LYS A 313 -14.43 -24.42 -12.35
CA LYS A 313 -15.55 -24.61 -13.28
C LYS A 313 -15.04 -24.88 -14.69
N ASP A 314 -14.12 -24.03 -15.13
CA ASP A 314 -13.36 -24.17 -16.37
C ASP A 314 -11.86 -23.89 -16.11
N PRO A 315 -11.02 -24.94 -16.04
CA PRO A 315 -9.58 -24.76 -15.85
C PRO A 315 -8.90 -23.98 -16.99
N GLN A 316 -9.42 -24.06 -18.23
CA GLN A 316 -8.82 -23.35 -19.37
C GLN A 316 -9.10 -21.86 -19.31
N ALA A 317 -10.28 -21.45 -18.83
CA ALA A 317 -10.60 -20.05 -18.57
C ALA A 317 -9.62 -19.42 -17.56
N PHE A 318 -9.25 -20.14 -16.50
CA PHE A 318 -8.25 -19.67 -15.54
C PHE A 318 -6.85 -19.51 -16.18
N ILE A 319 -6.38 -20.50 -16.95
CA ILE A 319 -5.09 -20.39 -17.66
C ILE A 319 -5.11 -19.16 -18.55
N LYS A 320 -6.13 -19.00 -19.39
CA LYS A 320 -6.25 -17.87 -20.30
C LYS A 320 -6.19 -16.53 -19.55
N LEU A 321 -6.96 -16.41 -18.47
CA LEU A 321 -7.02 -15.20 -17.65
C LEU A 321 -5.63 -14.78 -17.13
N VAL A 322 -4.83 -15.74 -16.64
CA VAL A 322 -3.48 -15.42 -16.15
C VAL A 322 -2.44 -15.29 -17.26
N GLU A 323 -2.60 -16.01 -18.37
CA GLU A 323 -1.67 -16.00 -19.49
C GLU A 323 -1.67 -14.67 -20.24
N ASP A 324 -2.85 -14.07 -20.40
CA ASP A 324 -3.03 -12.84 -21.17
C ASP A 324 -2.41 -11.61 -20.46
N ILE A 325 -2.32 -11.62 -19.12
CA ILE A 325 -2.03 -10.42 -18.31
C ILE A 325 -0.81 -10.61 -17.38
N VAL A 326 -0.68 -11.77 -16.71
CA VAL A 326 0.26 -11.91 -15.59
C VAL A 326 1.69 -12.17 -16.11
N PRO A 327 2.68 -11.34 -15.73
CA PRO A 327 4.06 -11.54 -16.15
C PRO A 327 4.76 -12.67 -15.38
N PHE A 328 5.91 -13.10 -15.89
CA PHE A 328 6.85 -13.93 -15.14
C PHE A 328 7.76 -13.02 -14.29
N MET A 329 7.81 -13.26 -12.97
CA MET A 329 8.53 -12.44 -11.98
C MET A 329 9.74 -13.15 -11.36
N ASN A 330 10.08 -14.35 -11.82
CA ASN A 330 11.17 -15.19 -11.33
C ASN A 330 10.98 -15.72 -9.89
N GLY A 331 11.67 -16.82 -9.57
CA GLY A 331 11.45 -17.66 -8.39
C GLY A 331 11.97 -17.14 -7.06
N GLY A 332 12.03 -15.83 -6.84
CA GLY A 332 12.37 -15.27 -5.53
C GLY A 332 11.21 -15.40 -4.54
N LEU A 333 10.47 -14.31 -4.35
CA LEU A 333 9.29 -14.27 -3.47
C LEU A 333 8.24 -15.36 -3.79
N PHE A 334 8.19 -15.80 -5.05
CA PHE A 334 7.24 -16.78 -5.56
C PHE A 334 7.82 -18.19 -5.73
N GLU A 335 9.00 -18.49 -5.17
CA GLU A 335 9.42 -19.87 -5.02
C GLU A 335 8.47 -20.62 -4.09
N CYS A 336 8.17 -21.86 -4.46
CA CYS A 336 7.54 -22.81 -3.57
C CYS A 336 8.65 -23.46 -2.73
N LEU A 337 8.51 -23.41 -1.41
CA LEU A 337 9.50 -23.93 -0.47
C LEU A 337 9.31 -25.41 -0.12
N ASP A 338 8.34 -26.06 -0.75
CA ASP A 338 8.16 -27.51 -0.65
C ASP A 338 9.37 -28.20 -1.28
N SER A 339 10.04 -29.06 -0.52
CA SER A 339 11.32 -29.65 -0.93
C SER A 339 11.49 -31.09 -0.44
N PRO A 340 12.32 -31.91 -1.12
CA PRO A 340 12.68 -33.22 -0.61
C PRO A 340 13.37 -33.13 0.75
N ASP A 341 13.00 -34.02 1.67
CA ASP A 341 13.70 -34.20 2.93
C ASP A 341 15.15 -34.64 2.63
N PRO A 342 16.15 -33.93 3.18
CA PRO A 342 17.55 -34.22 2.89
C PRO A 342 18.01 -35.56 3.47
N VAL A 343 17.30 -36.11 4.47
CA VAL A 343 17.70 -37.31 5.21
C VAL A 343 16.71 -38.46 5.00
N LEU A 344 15.40 -38.18 5.03
CA LEU A 344 14.37 -39.21 4.99
C LEU A 344 14.02 -39.62 3.55
N LYS A 345 14.00 -40.93 3.32
CA LYS A 345 13.49 -41.54 2.08
C LYS A 345 12.26 -42.38 2.37
N GLY A 346 11.33 -42.40 1.42
CA GLY A 346 10.12 -43.19 1.51
C GLY A 346 10.43 -44.69 1.50
N LYS A 347 9.45 -45.51 1.90
CA LYS A 347 9.60 -46.98 1.99
C LYS A 347 10.08 -47.68 0.71
N LYS A 348 9.93 -47.02 -0.45
CA LYS A 348 10.36 -47.51 -1.77
C LYS A 348 11.56 -46.74 -2.35
N GLY A 349 12.28 -45.97 -1.52
CA GLY A 349 13.47 -45.19 -1.92
C GLY A 349 13.20 -43.84 -2.57
N GLY A 350 11.94 -43.45 -2.80
CA GLY A 350 11.57 -42.13 -3.32
C GLY A 350 11.70 -41.02 -2.27
N ASP A 351 11.68 -39.76 -2.72
CA ASP A 351 11.76 -38.60 -1.83
C ASP A 351 10.55 -38.51 -0.88
N VAL A 352 10.83 -38.24 0.40
CA VAL A 352 9.82 -37.71 1.33
C VAL A 352 9.81 -36.20 1.11
N ILE A 353 8.64 -35.59 0.98
CA ILE A 353 8.53 -34.15 0.77
C ILE A 353 8.23 -33.46 2.08
N ILE A 354 9.01 -32.42 2.39
CA ILE A 354 8.74 -31.42 3.41
C ILE A 354 7.85 -30.36 2.76
N TYR A 355 6.63 -30.23 3.28
CA TYR A 355 5.67 -29.25 2.80
C TYR A 355 5.75 -28.01 3.68
N GLU A 356 6.30 -26.92 3.16
CA GLU A 356 6.33 -25.61 3.81
C GLU A 356 5.13 -24.77 3.34
N ASP A 357 4.93 -24.69 2.02
CA ASP A 357 3.83 -23.96 1.39
C ASP A 357 2.60 -24.86 1.18
N GLY A 358 2.79 -26.19 1.18
CA GLY A 358 1.72 -27.16 1.04
C GLY A 358 1.08 -27.13 -0.34
N PHE A 359 1.86 -26.86 -1.40
CA PHE A 359 1.39 -26.82 -2.78
C PHE A 359 1.26 -28.23 -3.36
N SER A 360 0.25 -28.94 -2.86
CA SER A 360 -0.01 -30.35 -3.16
C SER A 360 -1.51 -30.64 -3.17
N ASP A 361 -2.00 -31.27 -4.24
CA ASP A 361 -3.40 -31.68 -4.38
C ASP A 361 -3.64 -33.15 -4.00
N ARG A 362 -2.74 -33.73 -3.19
CA ARG A 362 -2.92 -35.07 -2.62
C ARG A 362 -3.98 -35.04 -1.53
N ASN A 363 -4.69 -36.16 -1.37
CA ASN A 363 -5.77 -36.29 -0.38
C ASN A 363 -5.29 -36.22 1.08
N ASP A 364 -4.01 -36.47 1.32
CA ASP A 364 -3.36 -36.37 2.63
C ASP A 364 -2.81 -34.97 2.95
N ASN A 365 -2.99 -33.97 2.06
CA ASN A 365 -2.58 -32.60 2.33
C ASN A 365 -3.47 -31.96 3.41
N THR A 366 -2.87 -31.67 4.57
CA THR A 366 -3.55 -31.09 5.74
C THR A 366 -3.75 -29.57 5.64
N LEU A 367 -3.19 -28.88 4.63
CA LEU A 367 -3.25 -27.43 4.48
C LEU A 367 -4.67 -26.86 4.60
N CYS A 368 -4.91 -26.03 5.61
CA CYS A 368 -6.17 -25.32 5.83
C CYS A 368 -5.92 -23.81 5.86
N VAL A 369 -6.44 -23.08 4.87
CA VAL A 369 -6.41 -21.61 4.81
C VAL A 369 -7.80 -21.16 4.35
N PRO A 370 -8.72 -20.89 5.29
CA PRO A 370 -10.15 -20.77 4.99
C PRO A 370 -10.50 -19.56 4.12
N ASP A 371 -11.45 -19.71 3.20
CA ASP A 371 -11.83 -18.71 2.20
C ASP A 371 -12.39 -17.43 2.85
N TYR A 372 -13.07 -17.56 4.00
CA TYR A 372 -13.62 -16.42 4.75
C TYR A 372 -12.54 -15.50 5.34
N ILE A 373 -11.29 -15.96 5.52
CA ILE A 373 -10.22 -15.04 5.94
C ILE A 373 -9.88 -14.03 4.83
N PHE A 374 -10.29 -14.28 3.58
CA PHE A 374 -10.06 -13.38 2.46
C PHE A 374 -11.26 -12.48 2.16
N PHE A 375 -12.47 -13.04 2.19
CA PHE A 375 -13.69 -12.32 1.76
C PHE A 375 -14.76 -12.16 2.85
N GLY A 376 -14.55 -12.71 4.04
CA GLY A 376 -15.48 -12.55 5.16
C GLY A 376 -15.67 -11.09 5.54
N THR A 377 -16.83 -10.78 6.13
CA THR A 377 -17.19 -9.41 6.53
C THR A 377 -17.63 -9.39 7.98
N ALA A 378 -17.06 -8.47 8.76
CA ALA A 378 -17.43 -8.21 10.15
C ALA A 378 -17.43 -9.46 11.06
N GLU A 379 -16.39 -10.29 10.93
CA GLU A 379 -16.16 -11.42 11.84
C GLU A 379 -15.73 -10.90 13.21
N GLN A 380 -16.23 -11.52 14.30
CA GLN A 380 -15.78 -11.16 15.65
C GLN A 380 -14.65 -12.09 16.09
N ALA A 381 -13.57 -11.50 16.60
CA ALA A 381 -12.39 -12.21 17.08
C ALA A 381 -11.99 -11.74 18.49
N ASP A 382 -11.56 -12.70 19.32
CA ASP A 382 -10.84 -12.41 20.56
C ASP A 382 -9.33 -12.41 20.26
N LEU A 383 -8.74 -11.21 20.31
CA LEU A 383 -7.31 -10.97 20.09
C LEU A 383 -6.61 -10.55 21.38
N SER A 384 -7.29 -10.67 22.53
CA SER A 384 -6.81 -10.11 23.80
C SER A 384 -5.56 -10.81 24.35
N VAL A 385 -5.37 -12.08 23.98
CA VAL A 385 -4.20 -12.88 24.38
C VAL A 385 -2.99 -12.48 23.55
N GLU A 386 -3.16 -12.43 22.22
CA GLU A 386 -2.11 -12.13 21.24
C GLU A 386 -1.62 -10.69 21.37
N LEU A 387 -2.54 -9.75 21.55
CA LEU A 387 -2.24 -8.32 21.70
C LEU A 387 -1.90 -7.93 23.15
N GLY A 388 -2.09 -8.83 24.12
CA GLY A 388 -1.87 -8.54 25.54
C GLY A 388 -2.79 -7.45 26.11
N ASP A 389 -3.95 -7.21 25.48
CA ASP A 389 -4.91 -6.16 25.86
C ASP A 389 -6.33 -6.73 25.98
N LYS A 390 -6.86 -6.75 27.21
CA LYS A 390 -8.22 -7.23 27.52
C LYS A 390 -9.33 -6.48 26.80
N LYS A 391 -9.08 -5.28 26.25
CA LYS A 391 -10.06 -4.54 25.46
C LYS A 391 -10.25 -5.13 24.06
N GLN A 392 -9.33 -5.98 23.60
CA GLN A 392 -9.35 -6.59 22.27
C GLN A 392 -10.09 -7.94 22.24
N LYS A 393 -11.09 -8.13 23.11
CA LYS A 393 -11.86 -9.39 23.21
C LYS A 393 -12.95 -9.55 22.16
N ASP A 394 -13.41 -8.44 21.60
CA ASP A 394 -14.51 -8.39 20.65
C ASP A 394 -14.13 -7.39 19.56
N VAL A 395 -13.20 -7.81 18.71
CA VAL A 395 -12.68 -7.02 17.60
C VAL A 395 -13.37 -7.48 16.32
N THR A 396 -13.97 -6.52 15.62
CA THR A 396 -14.53 -6.76 14.30
C THR A 396 -13.41 -6.78 13.26
N VAL A 397 -13.29 -7.88 12.53
CA VAL A 397 -12.25 -8.14 11.53
C VAL A 397 -12.90 -8.40 10.17
N ASN A 398 -12.35 -7.80 9.13
CA ASN A 398 -12.75 -8.06 7.74
C ASN A 398 -11.74 -8.99 7.07
N GLY A 399 -12.19 -9.73 6.06
CA GLY A 399 -11.31 -10.53 5.22
C GLY A 399 -10.27 -9.68 4.49
N LEU A 400 -9.10 -10.25 4.24
CA LEU A 400 -7.95 -9.53 3.71
C LEU A 400 -8.24 -8.78 2.41
N ILE A 401 -8.96 -9.39 1.47
CA ILE A 401 -9.30 -8.76 0.18
C ILE A 401 -10.21 -7.55 0.40
N ASN A 402 -11.13 -7.63 1.36
CA ASN A 402 -12.00 -6.51 1.72
C ASN A 402 -11.21 -5.37 2.37
N ILE A 403 -10.25 -5.70 3.24
CA ILE A 403 -9.33 -4.71 3.80
C ILE A 403 -8.57 -4.04 2.66
N LEU A 404 -7.89 -4.78 1.79
CA LEU A 404 -7.10 -4.22 0.69
C LEU A 404 -7.93 -3.33 -0.25
N LYS A 405 -9.16 -3.72 -0.60
CA LYS A 405 -10.10 -2.90 -1.41
C LYS A 405 -10.53 -1.59 -0.74
N SER A 406 -10.37 -1.46 0.58
CA SER A 406 -10.76 -0.27 1.33
C SER A 406 -9.66 0.81 1.33
N TYR A 407 -8.49 0.52 0.75
CA TYR A 407 -7.38 1.46 0.64
C TYR A 407 -6.94 1.61 -0.81
N LYS A 408 -6.52 2.82 -1.19
CA LYS A 408 -5.86 3.03 -2.48
C LYS A 408 -4.39 2.68 -2.33
N PHE A 409 -3.85 1.92 -3.28
CA PHE A 409 -2.43 1.60 -3.37
C PHE A 409 -1.79 2.42 -4.48
N THR A 410 -0.50 2.74 -4.32
CA THR A 410 0.32 3.40 -5.33
C THR A 410 1.67 2.71 -5.40
N VAL A 411 2.27 2.69 -6.58
CA VAL A 411 3.65 2.20 -6.79
C VAL A 411 4.68 3.33 -6.67
N THR A 412 4.23 4.57 -6.49
CA THR A 412 5.09 5.74 -6.43
C THR A 412 5.25 6.18 -4.98
N GLU A 413 6.47 6.05 -4.46
CA GLU A 413 6.80 6.49 -3.10
C GLU A 413 6.60 7.98 -2.93
N ASN A 414 6.05 8.39 -1.79
CA ASN A 414 5.93 9.81 -1.42
C ASN A 414 7.31 10.49 -1.39
N THR A 415 7.41 11.81 -1.48
CA THR A 415 8.67 12.56 -1.29
C THR A 415 8.50 13.60 -0.17
N PRO A 416 9.55 14.32 0.25
CA PRO A 416 9.42 15.42 1.20
C PRO A 416 8.54 16.57 0.69
N ILE A 417 8.43 16.78 -0.61
CA ILE A 417 7.70 17.91 -1.21
C ILE A 417 6.31 17.56 -1.74
N GLU A 418 6.02 16.27 -1.92
CA GLU A 418 4.72 15.81 -2.41
C GLU A 418 4.33 14.43 -1.86
N GLU A 419 3.05 14.20 -1.70
CA GLU A 419 2.49 12.89 -1.37
C GLU A 419 1.16 12.62 -2.05
N ASP A 420 0.85 11.34 -2.19
CA ASP A 420 -0.46 10.83 -2.61
C ASP A 420 -1.15 10.20 -1.39
N ILE A 421 -2.47 10.36 -1.29
CA ILE A 421 -3.29 9.70 -0.26
C ILE A 421 -3.54 8.25 -0.67
N ALA A 422 -2.45 7.48 -0.64
CA ALA A 422 -2.42 6.07 -1.00
C ALA A 422 -1.33 5.35 -0.21
N LEU A 423 -1.46 4.04 -0.10
CA LEU A 423 -0.46 3.16 0.49
C LEU A 423 0.64 2.90 -0.53
N ASP A 424 1.88 3.23 -0.18
CA ASP A 424 3.06 3.06 -1.03
C ASP A 424 3.89 1.82 -0.63
N PRO A 425 4.86 1.38 -1.46
CA PRO A 425 5.62 0.17 -1.19
C PRO A 425 6.48 0.23 0.08
N GLU A 426 6.80 1.43 0.59
CA GLU A 426 7.54 1.61 1.86
C GLU A 426 6.80 0.93 3.02
N LEU A 427 5.46 0.88 2.96
CA LEU A 427 4.66 0.27 3.99
C LEU A 427 4.97 -1.22 4.18
N LEU A 428 5.38 -1.94 3.13
CA LEU A 428 5.68 -3.37 3.22
C LEU A 428 6.75 -3.63 4.29
N GLY A 429 7.84 -2.87 4.27
CA GLY A 429 8.93 -3.03 5.25
C GLY A 429 8.45 -2.84 6.68
N ARG A 430 7.63 -1.80 6.91
CA ARG A 430 7.06 -1.49 8.22
C ARG A 430 6.00 -2.50 8.68
N VAL A 431 5.18 -3.03 7.76
CA VAL A 431 4.22 -4.12 8.06
C VAL A 431 5.03 -5.31 8.60
N PHE A 432 6.05 -5.74 7.86
CA PHE A 432 6.83 -6.92 8.23
C PHE A 432 7.60 -6.71 9.52
N GLU A 433 8.24 -5.54 9.72
CA GLU A 433 8.93 -5.25 10.98
C GLU A 433 7.98 -5.40 12.18
N ASN A 434 6.78 -4.83 12.09
CA ASN A 434 5.84 -4.85 13.20
C ASN A 434 5.21 -6.22 13.44
N LEU A 435 4.85 -6.95 12.38
CA LEU A 435 4.32 -8.31 12.50
C LEU A 435 5.39 -9.28 13.02
N LEU A 436 6.63 -9.19 12.54
CA LEU A 436 7.76 -9.97 13.07
C LEU A 436 8.09 -9.59 14.52
N ALA A 437 7.99 -8.31 14.88
CA ALA A 437 8.23 -7.85 16.26
C ALA A 437 7.22 -8.42 17.26
N SER A 438 5.99 -8.70 16.83
CA SER A 438 4.96 -9.34 17.64
C SER A 438 5.16 -10.84 17.86
N TYR A 439 6.05 -11.46 17.08
CA TYR A 439 6.33 -12.90 17.12
C TYR A 439 7.66 -13.18 17.88
N ASN A 440 7.60 -13.42 19.20
CA ASN A 440 8.70 -14.01 19.96
C ASN A 440 8.18 -15.03 21.00
N PRO A 441 8.28 -16.35 20.73
CA PRO A 441 7.77 -17.39 21.62
C PRO A 441 8.45 -17.45 22.99
N GLU A 442 9.70 -17.02 23.12
CA GLU A 442 10.50 -17.32 24.31
C GLU A 442 10.50 -16.23 25.40
N THR A 443 10.34 -14.95 25.05
CA THR A 443 10.79 -13.89 25.98
C THR A 443 9.75 -12.87 26.44
N LYS A 444 8.56 -12.79 25.81
CA LYS A 444 7.63 -11.64 26.00
C LYS A 444 8.34 -10.28 25.89
N THR A 445 9.50 -10.23 25.23
CA THR A 445 10.19 -9.01 24.82
C THR A 445 10.21 -8.99 23.30
N THR A 446 9.94 -7.82 22.72
CA THR A 446 9.85 -7.60 21.27
C THR A 446 11.05 -8.25 20.57
N ALA A 447 10.79 -9.11 19.58
CA ALA A 447 11.79 -9.83 18.77
C ALA A 447 12.86 -8.92 18.14
N ARG A 448 12.57 -7.60 18.09
CA ARG A 448 13.44 -6.50 17.66
C ARG A 448 14.87 -6.59 18.20
N LYS A 449 15.05 -6.90 19.49
CA LYS A 449 16.40 -6.90 20.11
C LYS A 449 17.24 -8.12 19.75
N GLN A 450 16.63 -9.27 19.43
CA GLN A 450 17.35 -10.52 19.18
C GLN A 450 17.71 -10.71 17.71
N THR A 451 16.89 -10.21 16.78
CA THR A 451 17.12 -10.36 15.32
C THR A 451 17.85 -9.18 14.69
N GLY A 452 17.98 -8.05 15.40
CA GLY A 452 18.54 -6.80 14.85
C GLY A 452 17.72 -6.21 13.70
N SER A 453 16.51 -6.71 13.46
CA SER A 453 15.67 -6.36 12.33
C SER A 453 14.90 -5.07 12.59
N PHE A 454 15.61 -3.93 12.59
CA PHE A 454 15.01 -2.60 12.63
C PHE A 454 15.05 -2.00 11.23
N TYR A 455 13.91 -1.54 10.72
CA TYR A 455 13.90 -0.77 9.49
C TYR A 455 14.56 0.59 9.77
N THR A 456 15.48 1.00 8.90
CA THR A 456 16.13 2.30 9.03
C THR A 456 15.13 3.39 8.63
N PRO A 457 14.84 4.38 9.51
CA PRO A 457 13.96 5.50 9.17
C PRO A 457 14.37 6.18 7.88
N ARG A 458 13.38 6.58 7.07
CA ARG A 458 13.62 7.17 5.74
C ARG A 458 14.52 8.41 5.77
N GLU A 459 14.35 9.27 6.78
CA GLU A 459 15.18 10.46 6.94
C GLU A 459 16.67 10.11 7.06
N ILE A 460 16.98 8.98 7.71
CA ILE A 460 18.35 8.47 7.86
C ILE A 460 18.82 7.86 6.53
N VAL A 461 17.99 7.06 5.85
CA VAL A 461 18.34 6.48 4.54
C VAL A 461 18.64 7.58 3.52
N ASN A 462 17.76 8.60 3.42
CA ASN A 462 17.97 9.74 2.53
C ASN A 462 19.28 10.45 2.86
N TYR A 463 19.52 10.78 4.13
CA TYR A 463 20.78 11.42 4.53
C TYR A 463 22.00 10.58 4.14
N MET A 464 21.99 9.28 4.41
CA MET A 464 23.12 8.40 4.07
C MET A 464 23.38 8.33 2.57
N VAL A 465 22.32 8.24 1.75
CA VAL A 465 22.43 8.21 0.29
C VAL A 465 22.92 9.55 -0.24
N ASP A 466 22.32 10.66 0.22
CA ASP A 466 22.65 12.01 -0.19
C ASP A 466 24.12 12.33 0.11
N GLU A 467 24.59 12.10 1.35
CA GLU A 467 26.00 12.33 1.70
C GLU A 467 26.96 11.41 0.93
N SER A 468 26.59 10.16 0.69
CA SER A 468 27.43 9.21 -0.05
C SER A 468 27.57 9.63 -1.53
N LEU A 469 26.46 10.02 -2.16
CA LEU A 469 26.45 10.50 -3.54
C LEU A 469 27.19 11.83 -3.67
N LYS A 470 26.95 12.77 -2.75
CA LYS A 470 27.68 14.05 -2.72
C LYS A 470 29.18 13.83 -2.60
N ALA A 471 29.63 12.97 -1.68
CA ALA A 471 31.05 12.69 -1.52
C ALA A 471 31.68 12.08 -2.79
N TYR A 472 31.01 11.09 -3.41
CA TYR A 472 31.49 10.46 -4.63
C TYR A 472 31.53 11.43 -5.83
N LEU A 473 30.45 12.17 -6.05
CA LEU A 473 30.33 13.10 -7.17
C LEU A 473 31.26 14.30 -7.00
N LYS A 474 31.46 14.80 -5.78
CA LYS A 474 32.41 15.88 -5.48
C LYS A 474 33.82 15.47 -5.90
N GLN A 475 34.25 14.26 -5.55
CA GLN A 475 35.54 13.73 -5.97
C GLN A 475 35.68 13.68 -7.49
N LYS A 476 34.61 13.32 -8.22
CA LYS A 476 34.62 13.26 -9.69
C LYS A 476 34.64 14.65 -10.32
N LEU A 477 33.85 15.59 -9.82
CA LEU A 477 33.80 16.96 -10.32
C LEU A 477 35.14 17.70 -10.10
N GLU A 478 35.81 17.48 -8.97
CA GLU A 478 37.12 18.06 -8.70
C GLU A 478 38.21 17.46 -9.59
N ASN A 479 38.29 16.12 -9.66
CA ASN A 479 39.42 15.44 -10.31
C ASN A 479 39.30 15.33 -11.83
N GLU A 480 38.08 15.19 -12.36
CA GLU A 480 37.85 14.95 -13.80
C GLU A 480 37.31 16.19 -14.51
N ALA A 481 36.43 16.97 -13.87
CA ALA A 481 35.86 18.18 -14.46
C ALA A 481 36.61 19.47 -14.08
N GLY A 482 37.58 19.41 -13.16
CA GLY A 482 38.39 20.55 -12.73
C GLY A 482 37.58 21.65 -12.02
N MET A 483 36.40 21.31 -11.50
CA MET A 483 35.54 22.24 -10.77
C MET A 483 36.15 22.58 -9.41
N LYS A 484 35.99 23.83 -8.95
CA LYS A 484 36.46 24.20 -7.61
C LYS A 484 35.66 23.46 -6.54
N PRO A 485 36.28 23.05 -5.43
CA PRO A 485 35.60 22.31 -4.36
C PRO A 485 34.35 23.01 -3.83
N GLU A 486 34.38 24.33 -3.67
CA GLU A 486 33.25 25.11 -3.15
C GLU A 486 32.08 25.17 -4.15
N ASP A 487 32.38 25.32 -5.44
CA ASP A 487 31.38 25.37 -6.51
C ASP A 487 30.72 23.99 -6.69
N ALA A 488 31.52 22.91 -6.63
CA ALA A 488 31.02 21.54 -6.66
C ALA A 488 30.11 21.23 -5.47
N GLU A 489 30.46 21.69 -4.27
CA GLU A 489 29.66 21.48 -3.06
C GLU A 489 28.31 22.20 -3.13
N VAL A 490 28.30 23.49 -3.52
CA VAL A 490 27.06 24.25 -3.71
C VAL A 490 26.20 23.65 -4.82
N GLY A 491 26.81 23.28 -5.95
CA GLY A 491 26.12 22.64 -7.06
C GLY A 491 25.46 21.32 -6.65
N LEU A 492 26.17 20.49 -5.88
CA LEU A 492 25.66 19.21 -5.40
C LEU A 492 24.59 19.35 -4.31
N GLU A 493 24.72 20.30 -3.38
CA GLU A 493 23.61 20.63 -2.47
C GLU A 493 22.37 21.09 -3.23
N PHE A 494 22.57 21.85 -4.31
CA PHE A 494 21.48 22.31 -5.14
C PHE A 494 20.81 21.16 -5.92
N LEU A 495 21.62 20.24 -6.44
CA LEU A 495 21.18 19.08 -7.22
C LEU A 495 20.40 18.06 -6.40
N VAL A 496 20.90 17.73 -5.21
CA VAL A 496 20.29 16.71 -4.34
C VAL A 496 19.13 17.31 -3.53
N GLY A 497 19.17 18.61 -3.25
CA GLY A 497 18.09 19.31 -2.57
C GLY A 497 16.84 19.48 -3.44
N TYR A 498 15.67 19.49 -2.81
CA TYR A 498 14.40 19.82 -3.46
C TYR A 498 14.28 21.33 -3.68
N ASN A 499 15.09 21.86 -4.59
CA ASN A 499 15.19 23.29 -4.85
C ASN A 499 14.28 23.75 -6.00
N GLU A 500 13.73 24.96 -5.88
CA GLU A 500 12.81 25.52 -6.88
C GLU A 500 13.50 26.27 -8.04
N LYS A 501 14.82 26.48 -8.00
CA LYS A 501 15.55 27.13 -9.12
C LYS A 501 16.02 26.10 -10.14
N ALA A 502 16.38 26.53 -11.35
CA ALA A 502 16.96 25.67 -12.38
C ALA A 502 18.26 25.01 -11.86
N HIS A 503 18.58 23.80 -12.34
CA HIS A 503 19.77 23.11 -11.87
C HIS A 503 21.01 23.90 -12.27
N LEU A 504 21.96 24.01 -11.34
CA LEU A 504 23.21 24.75 -11.56
C LEU A 504 24.18 24.02 -12.53
N PHE A 505 23.76 22.91 -13.11
CA PHE A 505 24.51 22.09 -14.07
C PHE A 505 23.87 22.07 -15.47
N ASP A 506 22.79 22.84 -15.69
CA ASP A 506 22.11 22.91 -17.00
C ASP A 506 22.82 23.84 -18.01
N ASP A 507 23.86 24.58 -17.55
CA ASP A 507 24.80 25.37 -18.34
C ASP A 507 26.21 24.76 -18.28
#